data_AF-A0A6L5G8Y7-F1
#
_entry.id   AF-A0A6L5G8Y7-F1
#
_cell.length_a   1.000
_cell.length_b   1.000
_cell.length_c   1.000
_cell.angle_alpha   90.00
_cell.angle_beta   90.00
_cell.angle_gamma   90.00
#
_symmetry.space_group_name_H-M   'P 1'
#
loop_
_entity.id
_entity.type
_entity.pdbx_description
1 polymer ?
#
loop_
_entity_poly.entity_id
_entity_poly.type
_entity_poly.pdbx_seq_one_letter_code
_entity_poly.pdbx_strand_id
1 'polypeptide(L)'
;MGGDDLLGLWLGLAVIAVLASWPVLPGLRRFAGFKTFPPFRAWAAQPHPDAAVPVRAGRRLSRTAGDADAAHATVVVRTAWRNQDSRDVHPSLRVSRPLVPVVSVDGSPASWGWGTTELTLPPGRHLIAVTSSHSRCYQTVDLRRGERRELDYASILGATAHWYAEAGAQIRDLTALGPRRPGPGGIGWYHLITVGGLVLVAALTAVALTSADPIADLLIPAAVWGAVAIGLGIGIGVIAVSLVQQARARKVVTVPPPSDRTAATVRVLDADVPERLAPASGWAGLGLHLRFELDAHPEPALAALAGGRKPNLMQRWRAIRIGEPEPPACRPWIPPPEVLLDGEPVPASWTRMWMQLAPGEHELVVRVAAPPSQIDARTMLDLSEAELRRRFRTTAGETLDLRFTADIAALAAHNRPQLAAVRARWR
;
A
#
# COMPACT_ATOMS: atom_id res chain seq x y z
N MET A 1 22.44 22.06 48.12
CA MET A 1 21.81 20.93 47.43
C MET A 1 22.07 19.69 48.25
N GLY A 2 21.03 19.10 48.82
CA GLY A 2 21.13 17.78 49.43
C GLY A 2 21.42 16.74 48.34
N GLY A 3 21.92 15.56 48.72
CA GLY A 3 22.16 14.47 47.77
C GLY A 3 20.93 14.13 46.91
N ASP A 4 19.73 14.36 47.45
CA ASP A 4 18.45 14.11 46.80
C ASP A 4 18.12 15.13 45.69
N ASP A 5 18.54 16.40 45.84
CA ASP A 5 18.36 17.45 44.81
C ASP A 5 19.20 17.14 43.56
N LEU A 6 20.41 16.61 43.78
CA LEU A 6 21.30 16.20 42.70
C LEU A 6 20.72 15.00 41.95
N LEU A 7 20.11 14.04 42.64
CA LEU A 7 19.53 12.86 42.02
C LEU A 7 18.34 13.20 41.12
N GLY A 8 17.45 14.10 41.58
CA GLY A 8 16.34 14.61 40.78
C GLY A 8 16.80 15.37 39.53
N LEU A 9 17.84 16.20 39.66
CA LEU A 9 18.45 16.91 38.52
C LEU A 9 19.04 15.95 37.49
N TRP A 10 19.76 14.91 37.94
CA TRP A 10 20.35 13.90 37.06
C TRP A 10 19.29 13.07 36.33
N LEU A 11 18.20 12.71 37.00
CA LEU A 11 17.06 12.01 36.39
C LEU A 11 16.35 12.87 35.35
N GLY A 12 16.11 14.16 35.64
CA GLY A 12 15.54 15.11 34.68
C GLY A 12 16.42 15.31 33.45
N LEU A 13 17.74 15.45 33.64
CA LEU A 13 18.70 15.56 32.55
C LEU A 13 18.84 14.27 31.74
N ALA A 14 18.75 13.09 32.37
CA ALA A 14 18.75 11.80 31.67
C ALA A 14 17.50 11.63 30.80
N VAL A 15 16.34 12.03 31.31
CA VAL A 15 15.08 12.07 30.56
C VAL A 15 15.16 13.03 29.37
N ILE A 16 15.65 14.26 29.58
CA ILE A 16 15.84 15.25 28.51
C ILE A 16 16.86 14.73 27.49
N ALA A 17 17.95 14.10 27.92
CA ALA A 17 18.95 13.51 27.03
C ALA A 17 18.36 12.37 26.19
N VAL A 18 17.50 11.51 26.76
CA VAL A 18 16.79 10.45 26.02
C VAL A 18 15.80 11.04 25.01
N LEU A 19 15.05 12.10 25.37
CA LEU A 19 14.13 12.79 24.47
C LEU A 19 14.84 13.58 23.36
N ALA A 20 15.94 14.27 23.68
CA ALA A 20 16.71 15.06 22.71
C ALA A 20 17.53 14.16 21.76
N SER A 21 17.99 13.00 22.22
CA SER A 21 18.69 12.01 21.39
C SER A 21 17.74 11.12 20.56
N TRP A 22 16.44 11.16 20.83
CA TRP A 22 15.39 10.37 20.15
C TRP A 22 15.47 10.36 18.60
N PRO A 23 15.69 11.48 17.88
CA PRO A 23 15.79 11.48 16.43
C PRO A 23 17.11 10.86 15.89
N VAL A 24 18.11 10.75 16.76
CA VAL A 24 19.51 10.43 16.40
C VAL A 24 19.89 9.00 16.80
N LEU A 25 19.18 8.39 17.75
CA LEU A 25 19.40 7.01 18.20
C LEU A 25 19.18 5.99 17.05
N PRO A 26 20.23 5.30 16.55
CA PRO A 26 20.16 4.44 15.37
C PRO A 26 19.16 3.28 15.46
N GLY A 27 18.93 2.77 16.68
CA GLY A 27 17.94 1.73 16.96
C GLY A 27 16.50 2.20 16.82
N LEU A 28 16.23 3.48 17.11
CA LEU A 28 14.87 4.04 17.14
C LEU A 28 14.40 4.60 15.78
N ARG A 29 15.31 4.86 14.83
CA ARG A 29 14.96 5.09 13.41
C ARG A 29 14.17 3.92 12.78
N ARG A 30 14.19 2.75 13.42
CA ARG A 30 13.36 1.59 13.05
C ARG A 30 11.86 1.84 13.33
N PHE A 31 11.50 2.77 14.22
CA PHE A 31 10.13 3.17 14.53
C PHE A 31 9.54 4.21 13.57
N ALA A 32 10.35 4.85 12.73
CA ALA A 32 9.84 5.56 11.57
C ALA A 32 9.35 4.51 10.55
N GLY A 33 8.13 4.01 10.75
CA GLY A 33 7.49 2.98 9.94
C GLY A 33 7.17 3.41 8.50
N PHE A 34 7.76 4.49 8.00
CA PHE A 34 7.54 5.00 6.66
C PHE A 34 8.85 5.64 6.14
N LYS A 35 9.61 4.89 5.34
CA LYS A 35 10.85 5.39 4.72
C LYS A 35 10.56 5.77 3.27
N THR A 36 10.46 7.07 3.01
CA THR A 36 10.19 7.66 1.68
C THR A 36 11.40 7.72 0.76
N PHE A 37 12.58 7.37 1.26
CA PHE A 37 13.78 7.33 0.45
C PHE A 37 13.97 5.93 -0.11
N PRO A 38 14.39 5.78 -1.36
CA PRO A 38 14.66 4.47 -1.91
C PRO A 38 15.71 3.77 -1.05
N PRO A 39 15.63 2.44 -0.85
CA PRO A 39 16.66 1.71 -0.12
C PRO A 39 18.02 1.88 -0.81
N PHE A 40 18.04 2.10 -2.13
CA PHE A 40 19.22 2.50 -2.92
C PHE A 40 18.84 3.50 -4.01
N ARG A 41 19.74 4.45 -4.31
CA ARG A 41 19.49 5.51 -5.32
C ARG A 41 19.04 4.98 -6.69
N ALA A 42 19.52 3.80 -7.08
CA ALA A 42 19.26 3.22 -8.39
C ALA A 42 17.79 2.76 -8.59
N TRP A 43 17.01 2.63 -7.51
CA TRP A 43 15.57 2.32 -7.55
C TRP A 43 14.72 3.54 -7.13
N ALA A 44 15.21 4.75 -7.39
CA ALA A 44 14.39 5.94 -7.26
C ALA A 44 13.21 5.88 -8.24
N ALA A 45 12.09 6.53 -7.90
CA ALA A 45 10.95 6.62 -8.80
C ALA A 45 11.35 7.24 -10.16
N GLN A 46 10.93 6.61 -11.25
CA GLN A 46 11.17 7.02 -12.64
C GLN A 46 9.86 6.92 -13.43
N PRO A 47 9.63 7.80 -14.43
CA PRO A 47 8.50 7.63 -15.34
C PRO A 47 8.56 6.28 -16.04
N HIS A 48 7.40 5.66 -16.25
CA HIS A 48 7.31 4.46 -17.07
C HIS A 48 7.35 4.88 -18.55
N PRO A 49 8.05 4.15 -19.44
CA PRO A 49 8.06 4.48 -20.88
C PRO A 49 6.66 4.46 -21.50
N ASP A 50 5.75 3.66 -20.94
CA ASP A 50 4.36 3.53 -21.41
C ASP A 50 3.37 4.43 -20.65
N ALA A 51 3.85 5.50 -20.04
CA ALA A 51 2.98 6.44 -19.34
C ALA A 51 1.98 7.09 -20.29
N ALA A 52 0.69 6.82 -20.08
CA ALA A 52 -0.41 7.40 -20.84
C ALA A 52 -0.75 8.85 -20.45
N VAL A 53 -0.11 9.37 -19.40
CA VAL A 53 -0.34 10.71 -18.83
C VAL A 53 1.01 11.39 -18.58
N PRO A 54 1.05 12.73 -18.50
CA PRO A 54 2.27 13.42 -18.10
C PRO A 54 2.71 13.03 -16.68
N VAL A 55 3.94 12.54 -16.55
CA VAL A 55 4.50 12.07 -15.28
C VAL A 55 5.82 12.75 -14.98
N ARG A 56 5.96 13.19 -13.73
CA ARG A 56 7.25 13.53 -13.13
C ARG A 56 7.51 12.55 -11.99
N ALA A 57 8.69 11.95 -11.96
CA ALA A 57 9.05 11.02 -10.89
C ALA A 57 10.49 11.23 -10.44
N GLY A 58 10.75 10.98 -9.16
CA GLY A 58 12.08 11.08 -8.60
C GLY A 58 12.13 10.74 -7.12
N ARG A 59 13.32 10.81 -6.52
CA ARG A 59 13.49 10.56 -5.07
C ARG A 59 12.69 11.55 -4.22
N ARG A 60 12.70 12.82 -4.63
CA ARG A 60 11.92 13.92 -4.08
C ARG A 60 11.66 14.89 -5.22
N LEU A 61 10.42 15.31 -5.38
CA LEU A 61 10.06 16.35 -6.33
C LEU A 61 9.94 17.67 -5.58
N SER A 62 10.62 18.71 -6.06
CA SER A 62 10.37 20.08 -5.60
C SER A 62 8.97 20.46 -6.05
N ARG A 63 8.19 21.05 -5.13
CA ARG A 63 6.89 21.62 -5.50
C ARG A 63 7.16 22.68 -6.57
N THR A 64 6.56 22.52 -7.74
CA THR A 64 6.75 23.47 -8.83
C THR A 64 5.86 24.67 -8.52
N ALA A 65 6.50 25.79 -8.20
CA ALA A 65 5.80 27.05 -8.00
C ALA A 65 5.40 27.58 -9.38
N GLY A 66 4.13 27.43 -9.77
CA GLY A 66 3.59 28.09 -10.96
C GLY A 66 2.86 27.20 -11.98
N ASP A 67 3.04 25.89 -11.97
CA ASP A 67 2.56 25.00 -13.05
C ASP A 67 1.28 24.20 -12.70
N ALA A 68 0.48 24.69 -11.75
CA ALA A 68 -0.88 24.18 -11.64
C ALA A 68 -1.66 24.73 -12.84
N ASP A 69 -1.56 24.05 -13.99
CA ASP A 69 -2.49 24.26 -15.09
C ASP A 69 -3.88 24.10 -14.50
N ALA A 70 -4.56 25.25 -14.38
CA ALA A 70 -5.87 25.31 -13.79
C ALA A 70 -6.89 24.48 -14.58
N ALA A 71 -6.55 23.92 -15.75
CA ALA A 71 -7.40 22.98 -16.48
C ALA A 71 -7.35 21.54 -15.93
N HIS A 72 -6.25 21.13 -15.30
CA HIS A 72 -5.96 19.74 -14.90
C HIS A 72 -5.94 19.56 -13.38
N ALA A 73 -5.97 18.31 -12.93
CA ALA A 73 -5.73 17.91 -11.56
C ALA A 73 -4.33 17.30 -11.41
N THR A 74 -3.79 17.34 -10.19
CA THR A 74 -2.49 16.74 -9.86
C THR A 74 -2.67 15.65 -8.82
N VAL A 75 -2.20 14.44 -9.12
CA VAL A 75 -2.11 13.36 -8.12
C VAL A 75 -0.65 13.10 -7.80
N VAL A 76 -0.31 13.09 -6.51
CA VAL A 76 1.04 12.80 -6.05
C VAL A 76 1.03 11.51 -5.24
N VAL A 77 1.69 10.49 -5.77
CA VAL A 77 1.84 9.19 -5.15
C VAL A 77 3.25 9.08 -4.57
N ARG A 78 3.35 8.82 -3.27
CA ARG A 78 4.62 8.62 -2.58
C ARG A 78 4.81 7.16 -2.25
N THR A 79 5.75 6.52 -2.94
CA THR A 79 6.09 5.13 -2.72
C THR A 79 7.18 5.01 -1.66
N ALA A 80 6.82 4.48 -0.50
CA ALA A 80 7.70 4.28 0.63
C ALA A 80 7.70 2.82 1.09
N TRP A 81 8.73 2.45 1.83
CA TRP A 81 8.88 1.10 2.33
C TRP A 81 9.00 1.05 3.85
N ARG A 82 8.67 -0.11 4.39
CA ARG A 82 8.81 -0.50 5.78
C ARG A 82 9.83 -1.61 5.86
N ASN A 83 10.62 -1.61 6.94
CA ASN A 83 11.36 -2.82 7.29
C ASN A 83 10.33 -3.92 7.59
N GLN A 84 10.70 -5.16 7.29
CA GLN A 84 10.02 -6.34 7.81
C GLN A 84 9.79 -6.23 9.33
N ASP A 85 8.67 -6.76 9.82
CA ASP A 85 8.40 -6.83 11.26
C ASP A 85 9.57 -7.55 11.94
N SER A 86 10.16 -6.91 12.95
CA SER A 86 11.23 -7.49 13.76
C SER A 86 10.82 -8.76 14.49
N ARG A 87 9.51 -9.03 14.60
CA ARG A 87 8.95 -10.23 15.23
C ARG A 87 8.85 -11.43 14.29
N ASP A 88 9.04 -11.24 12.97
CA ASP A 88 9.17 -12.36 12.04
C ASP A 88 10.57 -12.96 12.20
N VAL A 89 10.66 -14.00 13.03
CA VAL A 89 11.92 -14.55 13.57
C VAL A 89 12.89 -15.07 12.51
N HIS A 90 12.43 -15.37 11.29
CA HIS A 90 13.29 -15.91 10.22
C HIS A 90 12.96 -15.33 8.85
N PRO A 91 13.59 -14.20 8.45
CA PRO A 91 13.55 -13.79 7.05
C PRO A 91 14.12 -14.92 6.19
N SER A 92 13.28 -15.49 5.31
CA SER A 92 13.78 -16.41 4.30
C SER A 92 14.66 -15.63 3.33
N LEU A 93 15.97 -15.66 3.56
CA LEU A 93 16.98 -15.09 2.66
C LEU A 93 17.08 -15.87 1.33
N ARG A 94 16.20 -16.86 1.11
CA ARG A 94 16.21 -17.76 -0.05
C ARG A 94 15.27 -17.33 -1.16
N VAL A 95 14.34 -16.43 -0.90
CA VAL A 95 13.26 -16.09 -1.83
C VAL A 95 13.28 -14.58 -2.12
N SER A 96 13.66 -14.23 -3.34
CA SER A 96 13.60 -12.85 -3.86
C SER A 96 12.36 -12.69 -4.74
N ARG A 97 11.45 -11.80 -4.35
CA ARG A 97 10.28 -11.41 -5.16
C ARG A 97 10.41 -9.97 -5.61
N PRO A 98 9.97 -9.60 -6.81
CA PRO A 98 10.02 -8.21 -7.29
C PRO A 98 9.20 -7.27 -6.38
N LEU A 99 9.85 -6.46 -5.52
CA LEU A 99 9.15 -5.61 -4.53
C LEU A 99 9.07 -4.13 -4.92
N VAL A 100 9.72 -3.73 -6.00
CA VAL A 100 9.75 -2.31 -6.40
C VAL A 100 8.38 -1.95 -6.96
N PRO A 101 7.78 -0.85 -6.48
CA PRO A 101 6.41 -0.55 -6.85
C PRO A 101 6.32 0.02 -8.27
N VAL A 102 5.20 -0.26 -8.92
CA VAL A 102 4.73 0.36 -10.16
C VAL A 102 3.44 1.10 -9.85
N VAL A 103 3.42 2.39 -10.12
CA VAL A 103 2.20 3.21 -10.04
C VAL A 103 1.53 3.18 -11.39
N SER A 104 0.23 2.89 -11.42
CA SER A 104 -0.62 2.92 -12.61
C SER A 104 -1.84 3.81 -12.40
N VAL A 105 -2.36 4.33 -13.52
CA VAL A 105 -3.58 5.12 -13.60
C VAL A 105 -4.47 4.49 -14.66
N ASP A 106 -5.72 4.19 -14.29
CA ASP A 106 -6.73 3.66 -15.20
C ASP A 106 -6.23 2.44 -16.01
N GLY A 107 -5.45 1.58 -15.33
CA GLY A 107 -4.88 0.38 -15.91
C GLY A 107 -3.59 0.58 -16.72
N SER A 108 -3.14 1.80 -16.95
CA SER A 108 -1.87 2.09 -17.65
C SER A 108 -0.74 2.39 -16.65
N PRO A 109 0.49 1.88 -16.84
CA PRO A 109 1.60 2.17 -15.94
C PRO A 109 2.01 3.64 -16.11
N ALA A 110 2.32 4.33 -15.02
CA ALA A 110 2.72 5.73 -15.02
C ALA A 110 4.16 5.92 -14.54
N SER A 111 4.56 5.21 -13.50
CA SER A 111 5.93 5.26 -12.97
C SER A 111 6.29 3.96 -12.26
N TRP A 112 7.57 3.78 -11.96
CA TRP A 112 8.05 2.68 -11.13
C TRP A 112 9.19 3.16 -10.23
N GLY A 113 9.42 2.48 -9.11
CA GLY A 113 10.48 2.85 -8.15
C GLY A 113 9.97 3.50 -6.87
N TRP A 114 10.89 3.71 -5.93
CA TRP A 114 10.63 4.30 -4.63
C TRP A 114 10.89 5.81 -4.64
N GLY A 115 9.93 6.61 -4.20
CA GLY A 115 10.07 8.06 -4.16
C GLY A 115 8.74 8.77 -4.30
N THR A 116 8.69 9.77 -5.19
CA THR A 116 7.52 10.58 -5.45
C THR A 116 7.23 10.58 -6.94
N THR A 117 5.98 10.28 -7.28
CA THR A 117 5.42 10.37 -8.62
C THR A 117 4.34 11.45 -8.60
N GLU A 118 4.43 12.42 -9.49
CA GLU A 118 3.44 13.45 -9.74
C GLU A 118 2.82 13.23 -11.12
N LEU A 119 1.50 13.08 -11.13
CA LEU A 119 0.67 12.75 -12.29
C LEU A 119 -0.19 13.96 -12.62
N THR A 120 -0.25 14.35 -13.89
CA THR A 120 -1.20 15.37 -14.38
C THR A 120 -2.36 14.67 -15.05
N LEU A 121 -3.56 14.79 -14.49
CA LEU A 121 -4.75 14.07 -14.92
C LEU A 121 -5.87 15.06 -15.30
N PRO A 122 -6.74 14.70 -16.26
CA PRO A 122 -7.97 15.47 -16.46
C PRO A 122 -8.85 15.43 -15.19
N PRO A 123 -9.74 16.42 -14.98
CA PRO A 123 -10.76 16.31 -13.94
C PRO A 123 -11.69 15.11 -14.21
N GLY A 124 -12.07 14.38 -13.18
CA GLY A 124 -12.89 13.18 -13.31
C GLY A 124 -12.53 12.10 -12.30
N ARG A 125 -13.14 10.93 -12.50
CA ARG A 125 -12.89 9.74 -11.69
C ARG A 125 -11.72 8.96 -12.27
N HIS A 126 -10.73 8.66 -11.45
CA HIS A 126 -9.55 7.88 -11.83
C HIS A 126 -9.31 6.74 -10.84
N LEU A 127 -8.82 5.61 -11.35
CA LEU A 127 -8.30 4.52 -10.55
C LEU A 127 -6.79 4.64 -10.45
N ILE A 128 -6.28 4.95 -9.26
CA ILE A 128 -4.85 4.94 -8.97
C ILE A 128 -4.51 3.61 -8.33
N ALA A 129 -3.58 2.87 -8.91
CA ALA A 129 -3.08 1.63 -8.34
C ALA A 129 -1.57 1.69 -8.14
N VAL A 130 -1.09 1.02 -7.10
CA VAL A 130 0.32 0.80 -6.84
C VAL A 130 0.53 -0.70 -6.65
N THR A 131 1.14 -1.32 -7.64
CA THR A 131 1.44 -2.75 -7.60
C THR A 131 2.90 -2.98 -7.25
N SER A 132 3.22 -4.12 -6.68
CA SER A 132 4.61 -4.58 -6.52
C SER A 132 4.64 -6.09 -6.74
N SER A 133 4.98 -6.89 -5.74
CA SER A 133 4.84 -8.34 -5.80
C SER A 133 3.39 -8.83 -5.80
N HIS A 134 2.42 -7.91 -5.68
CA HIS A 134 0.98 -8.18 -5.69
C HIS A 134 0.20 -6.92 -6.10
N SER A 135 -1.11 -7.09 -6.28
CA SER A 135 -2.02 -6.09 -6.85
C SER A 135 -2.99 -5.42 -5.87
N ARG A 136 -2.69 -5.39 -4.57
CA ARG A 136 -3.69 -5.03 -3.54
C ARG A 136 -3.98 -3.53 -3.39
N CYS A 137 -3.05 -2.66 -3.75
CA CYS A 137 -3.13 -1.26 -3.37
C CYS A 137 -3.70 -0.41 -4.50
N TYR A 138 -4.96 -0.04 -4.36
CA TYR A 138 -5.66 0.80 -5.32
C TYR A 138 -6.64 1.73 -4.60
N GLN A 139 -6.91 2.87 -5.21
CA GLN A 139 -7.82 3.88 -4.71
C GLN A 139 -8.52 4.57 -5.88
N THR A 140 -9.84 4.64 -5.80
CA THR A 140 -10.61 5.54 -6.66
C THR A 140 -10.45 6.97 -6.15
N VAL A 141 -10.12 7.91 -7.03
CA VAL A 141 -10.08 9.34 -6.73
C VAL A 141 -10.99 10.10 -7.68
N ASP A 142 -11.88 10.92 -7.12
CA ASP A 142 -12.66 11.90 -7.89
C ASP A 142 -11.94 13.25 -7.80
N LEU A 143 -11.39 13.69 -8.93
CA LEU A 143 -10.54 14.87 -9.02
C LEU A 143 -11.30 16.05 -9.62
N ARG A 144 -11.25 17.18 -8.92
CA ARG A 144 -11.72 18.47 -9.44
C ARG A 144 -10.60 19.16 -10.21
N ARG A 145 -11.01 20.09 -11.07
CA ARG A 145 -10.10 21.00 -11.77
C ARG A 145 -9.23 21.78 -10.76
N GLY A 146 -7.91 21.79 -10.99
CA GLY A 146 -6.91 22.40 -10.10
C GLY A 146 -6.70 21.67 -8.77
N GLU A 147 -7.38 20.54 -8.53
CA GLU A 147 -7.23 19.79 -7.30
C GLU A 147 -5.86 19.12 -7.24
N ARG A 148 -5.22 19.21 -6.07
CA ARG A 148 -4.05 18.40 -5.75
C ARG A 148 -4.41 17.33 -4.73
N ARG A 149 -4.29 16.07 -5.12
CA ARG A 149 -4.49 14.91 -4.26
C ARG A 149 -3.14 14.26 -3.95
N GLU A 150 -2.85 14.00 -2.66
CA GLU A 150 -1.63 13.31 -2.26
C GLU A 150 -1.98 11.95 -1.64
N LEU A 151 -1.31 10.90 -2.11
CA LEU A 151 -1.45 9.52 -1.68
C LEU A 151 -0.11 8.99 -1.18
N ASP A 152 -0.14 8.27 -0.06
CA ASP A 152 1.02 7.58 0.50
C ASP A 152 0.85 6.07 0.32
N TYR A 153 1.80 5.44 -0.36
CA TYR A 153 1.95 3.99 -0.45
C TYR A 153 3.05 3.53 0.50
N ALA A 154 2.74 2.56 1.34
CA ALA A 154 3.72 1.85 2.16
C ALA A 154 3.75 0.38 1.73
N SER A 155 4.94 -0.22 1.59
CA SER A 155 5.08 -1.66 1.39
C SER A 155 6.20 -2.26 2.25
N ILE A 156 6.15 -3.58 2.49
CA ILE A 156 7.17 -4.31 3.24
C ILE A 156 8.32 -4.71 2.29
N LEU A 157 9.56 -4.65 2.76
CA LEU A 157 10.69 -5.30 2.08
C LEU A 157 10.97 -6.72 2.61
N GLY A 158 11.47 -7.58 1.74
CA GLY A 158 11.91 -8.94 2.06
C GLY A 158 10.90 -10.03 1.69
N ALA A 159 11.21 -11.28 2.05
CA ALA A 159 10.43 -12.43 1.63
C ALA A 159 8.99 -12.43 2.15
N THR A 160 8.68 -11.77 3.27
CA THR A 160 7.31 -11.70 3.81
C THR A 160 6.49 -10.57 3.18
N ALA A 161 7.03 -9.84 2.21
CA ALA A 161 6.32 -8.82 1.47
C ALA A 161 5.20 -9.35 0.56
N HIS A 162 4.88 -10.64 0.59
CA HIS A 162 3.67 -11.23 0.03
C HIS A 162 2.70 -11.74 1.12
N TRP A 163 3.16 -11.85 2.37
CA TRP A 163 2.35 -12.27 3.51
C TRP A 163 1.46 -11.11 3.96
N TYR A 164 0.32 -10.97 3.30
CA TYR A 164 -0.76 -10.10 3.76
C TYR A 164 -1.97 -10.94 4.10
N ALA A 165 -2.68 -10.53 5.14
CA ALA A 165 -3.92 -11.18 5.54
C ALA A 165 -4.96 -11.10 4.41
N GLU A 166 -5.48 -12.25 3.99
CA GLU A 166 -6.79 -12.32 3.33
C GLU A 166 -7.86 -11.72 4.25
N ALA A 167 -8.90 -11.13 3.66
CA ALA A 167 -9.92 -10.38 4.39
C ALA A 167 -10.47 -11.20 5.58
N GLY A 168 -10.25 -10.72 6.81
CA GLY A 168 -10.73 -11.35 8.05
C GLY A 168 -9.70 -11.55 9.16
N ALA A 169 -8.39 -11.50 8.86
CA ALA A 169 -7.36 -11.63 9.90
C ALA A 169 -6.90 -10.25 10.44
N GLN A 170 -6.96 -10.14 11.77
CA GLN A 170 -6.65 -8.97 12.58
C GLN A 170 -5.24 -8.38 12.31
N ILE A 171 -5.16 -7.05 12.16
CA ILE A 171 -3.99 -6.20 12.49
C ILE A 171 -2.68 -6.51 11.71
N ARG A 172 -2.73 -6.95 10.44
CA ARG A 172 -1.52 -7.24 9.64
C ARG A 172 -1.43 -6.57 8.26
N ASP A 173 -2.14 -5.48 8.01
CA ASP A 173 -1.95 -4.71 6.76
C ASP A 173 -0.79 -3.72 6.88
N LEU A 174 0.42 -4.24 6.65
CA LEU A 174 1.64 -3.44 6.60
C LEU A 174 1.85 -2.76 5.24
N THR A 175 1.08 -3.17 4.23
CA THR A 175 1.04 -2.56 2.90
C THR A 175 -0.29 -1.86 2.69
N ALA A 176 -0.24 -0.57 2.33
CA ALA A 176 -1.43 0.26 2.22
C ALA A 176 -1.20 1.38 1.20
N LEU A 177 -2.29 1.84 0.58
CA LEU A 177 -2.35 3.04 -0.24
C LEU A 177 -3.52 3.86 0.24
N GLY A 178 -3.25 5.05 0.75
CA GLY A 178 -4.31 5.91 1.24
C GLY A 178 -4.01 7.39 1.09
N PRO A 179 -5.01 8.24 1.33
CA PRO A 179 -4.81 9.68 1.32
C PRO A 179 -3.76 10.06 2.34
N ARG A 180 -2.82 10.90 1.93
CA ARG A 180 -1.81 11.44 2.82
C ARG A 180 -2.51 12.20 3.93
N ARG A 181 -2.24 11.83 5.17
CA ARG A 181 -2.75 12.56 6.34
C ARG A 181 -1.90 13.82 6.51
N PRO A 182 -2.44 15.03 6.29
CA PRO A 182 -1.69 16.26 6.47
C PRO A 182 -1.36 16.46 7.96
N GLY A 183 -0.14 16.91 8.23
CA GLY A 183 0.29 17.33 9.58
C GLY A 183 1.02 16.25 10.39
N PRO A 184 1.37 16.58 11.64
CA PRO A 184 1.96 15.66 12.60
C PRO A 184 0.89 14.63 13.06
N GLY A 185 0.13 14.02 12.17
CA GLY A 185 -0.92 13.04 12.51
C GLY A 185 -0.52 11.59 12.22
N GLY A 186 0.72 11.39 11.76
CA GLY A 186 1.25 10.05 11.49
C GLY A 186 1.46 9.26 12.78
N ILE A 187 1.57 7.94 12.65
CA ILE A 187 1.95 7.01 13.74
C ILE A 187 3.13 7.54 14.56
N GLY A 188 4.08 8.24 13.92
CA GLY A 188 5.21 8.89 14.59
C GLY A 188 4.83 9.99 15.61
N TRP A 189 3.79 10.78 15.36
CA TRP A 189 3.32 11.78 16.33
C TRP A 189 2.48 11.17 17.43
N TYR A 190 1.66 10.18 17.11
CA TYR A 190 0.98 9.39 18.13
C TYR A 190 1.99 8.82 19.12
N HIS A 191 3.08 8.22 18.63
CA HIS A 191 4.18 7.78 19.47
C HIS A 191 4.88 8.95 20.17
N LEU A 192 5.05 10.10 19.52
CA LEU A 192 5.67 11.27 20.15
C LEU A 192 4.83 11.80 21.32
N ILE A 193 3.51 11.92 21.17
CA ILE A 193 2.60 12.28 22.26
C ILE A 193 2.61 11.21 23.35
N THR A 194 2.53 9.93 22.97
CA THR A 194 2.42 8.83 23.94
C THR A 194 3.70 8.67 24.75
N VAL A 195 4.85 8.64 24.08
CA VAL A 195 6.16 8.54 24.72
C VAL A 195 6.50 9.83 25.45
N GLY A 196 6.28 11.00 24.83
CA GLY A 196 6.48 12.29 25.49
C GLY A 196 5.62 12.44 26.75
N GLY A 197 4.36 12.00 26.69
CA GLY A 197 3.45 11.92 27.83
C GLY A 197 3.98 10.98 28.91
N LEU A 198 4.31 9.72 28.58
CA LEU A 198 4.88 8.76 29.54
C LEU A 198 6.14 9.27 30.21
N VAL A 199 7.01 9.91 29.45
CA VAL A 199 8.27 10.46 29.94
C VAL A 199 8.03 11.67 30.85
N LEU A 200 7.11 12.58 30.48
CA LEU A 200 6.72 13.69 31.33
C LEU A 200 6.13 13.19 32.66
N VAL A 201 5.32 12.12 32.62
CA VAL A 201 4.71 11.52 33.80
C VAL A 201 5.77 10.88 34.69
N ALA A 202 6.72 10.15 34.11
CA ALA A 202 7.84 9.59 34.87
C ALA A 202 8.69 10.71 35.52
N ALA A 203 8.94 11.81 34.80
CA ALA A 203 9.69 12.95 35.33
C ALA A 203 8.93 13.66 36.47
N LEU A 204 7.63 13.92 36.31
CA LEU A 204 6.80 14.53 37.35
C LEU A 204 6.71 13.64 38.60
N THR A 205 6.55 12.33 38.42
CA THR A 205 6.57 11.35 39.52
C THR A 205 7.95 11.26 40.20
N ALA A 206 9.05 11.46 39.48
CA ALA A 206 10.38 11.50 40.11
C ALA A 206 10.57 12.77 40.96
N VAL A 207 10.24 13.95 40.42
CA VAL A 207 10.34 15.24 41.14
C VAL A 207 9.50 15.22 42.43
N ALA A 208 8.27 14.74 42.29
CA ALA A 208 7.34 14.44 43.35
C ALA A 208 7.89 13.62 44.51
N LEU A 209 8.49 12.47 44.20
CA LEU A 209 9.05 11.57 45.21
C LEU A 209 10.26 12.19 45.94
N THR A 210 10.89 13.21 45.35
CA THR A 210 12.07 13.88 45.91
C THR A 210 11.77 15.20 46.62
N SER A 211 10.56 15.75 46.50
CA SER A 211 10.23 17.05 47.12
C SER A 211 9.62 16.88 48.50
N ALA A 212 10.21 17.52 49.52
CA ALA A 212 9.69 17.56 50.89
C ALA A 212 8.56 18.60 51.10
N ASP A 213 8.02 19.17 50.02
CA ASP A 213 7.08 20.29 50.05
C ASP A 213 5.62 19.79 50.07
N PRO A 214 4.77 20.20 51.02
CA PRO A 214 3.36 19.79 51.07
C PRO A 214 2.52 20.23 49.85
N ILE A 215 2.99 21.20 49.05
CA ILE A 215 2.35 21.53 47.77
C ILE A 215 2.59 20.43 46.72
N ALA A 216 3.71 19.70 46.83
CA ALA A 216 3.98 18.56 45.98
C ALA A 216 3.00 17.41 46.22
N ASP A 217 2.57 17.18 47.46
CA ASP A 217 1.54 16.17 47.80
C ASP A 217 0.21 16.40 47.06
N LEU A 218 -0.08 17.64 46.63
CA LEU A 218 -1.26 17.96 45.82
C LEU A 218 -1.00 17.89 44.31
N LEU A 219 0.19 18.28 43.86
CA LEU A 219 0.58 18.28 42.45
C LEU A 219 0.83 16.86 41.91
N ILE A 220 1.23 15.93 42.77
CA ILE A 220 1.46 14.51 42.44
C ILE A 220 0.19 13.83 41.95
N PRO A 221 -0.89 13.78 42.73
CA PRO A 221 -2.14 13.21 42.26
C PRO A 221 -2.64 13.98 41.04
N ALA A 222 -2.52 15.30 40.98
CA ALA A 222 -2.96 16.07 39.81
C ALA A 222 -2.21 15.68 38.52
N ALA A 223 -0.89 15.50 38.57
CA ALA A 223 -0.08 15.06 37.44
C ALA A 223 -0.39 13.62 37.03
N VAL A 224 -0.54 12.70 37.99
CA VAL A 224 -0.93 11.31 37.74
C VAL A 224 -2.34 11.23 37.16
N TRP A 225 -3.30 11.98 37.70
CA TRP A 225 -4.67 12.04 37.15
C TRP A 225 -4.70 12.68 35.77
N GLY A 226 -3.89 13.71 35.52
CA GLY A 226 -3.71 14.31 34.19
C GLY A 226 -3.15 13.32 33.17
N ALA A 227 -2.14 12.54 33.57
CA ALA A 227 -1.55 11.46 32.78
C ALA A 227 -2.58 10.40 32.39
N VAL A 228 -3.32 9.92 33.39
CA VAL A 228 -4.37 8.91 33.24
C VAL A 228 -5.48 9.44 32.34
N ALA A 229 -5.90 10.70 32.53
CA ALA A 229 -6.90 11.34 31.70
C ALA A 229 -6.46 11.46 30.23
N ILE A 230 -5.20 11.85 29.98
CA ILE A 230 -4.64 11.90 28.61
C ILE A 230 -4.57 10.50 28.00
N GLY A 231 -4.06 9.52 28.73
CA GLY A 231 -3.95 8.13 28.29
C GLY A 231 -5.33 7.52 27.96
N LEU A 232 -6.31 7.73 28.85
CA LEU A 232 -7.69 7.31 28.63
C LEU A 232 -8.33 8.05 27.46
N GLY A 233 -8.12 9.37 27.32
CA GLY A 233 -8.63 10.15 26.20
C GLY A 233 -8.11 9.65 24.85
N ILE A 234 -6.82 9.33 24.76
CA ILE A 234 -6.20 8.71 23.58
C ILE A 234 -6.81 7.32 23.33
N GLY A 235 -6.90 6.49 24.37
CA GLY A 235 -7.47 5.14 24.28
C GLY A 235 -8.92 5.16 23.78
N ILE A 236 -9.76 6.02 24.36
CA ILE A 236 -11.15 6.25 23.95
C ILE A 236 -11.20 6.74 22.50
N GLY A 237 -10.33 7.67 22.10
CA GLY A 237 -10.27 8.17 20.73
C GLY A 237 -9.95 7.07 19.71
N VAL A 238 -8.96 6.21 20.00
CA VAL A 238 -8.62 5.06 19.15
C VAL A 238 -9.78 4.06 19.07
N ILE A 239 -10.42 3.76 20.20
CA ILE A 239 -11.59 2.87 20.26
C ILE A 239 -12.74 3.47 19.44
N ALA A 240 -13.04 4.76 19.60
CA ALA A 240 -14.11 5.44 18.88
C ALA A 240 -13.86 5.43 17.36
N VAL A 241 -12.63 5.73 16.91
CA VAL A 241 -12.27 5.63 15.48
C VAL A 241 -12.43 4.21 14.96
N SER A 242 -11.98 3.21 15.72
CA SER A 242 -12.14 1.79 15.39
C SER A 242 -13.62 1.39 15.30
N LEU A 243 -14.45 1.81 16.25
CA LEU A 243 -15.89 1.55 16.25
C LEU A 243 -16.59 2.23 15.07
N VAL A 244 -16.22 3.47 14.72
CA VAL A 244 -16.74 4.15 13.53
C VAL A 244 -16.33 3.43 12.25
N GLN A 245 -15.08 2.96 12.15
CA GLN A 245 -14.63 2.14 11.02
C GLN A 245 -15.40 0.82 10.92
N GLN A 246 -15.62 0.13 12.04
CA GLN A 246 -16.43 -1.09 12.10
C GLN A 246 -17.89 -0.82 11.72
N ALA A 247 -18.48 0.27 12.20
CA ALA A 247 -19.85 0.65 11.86
C ALA A 247 -19.98 0.95 10.36
N ARG A 248 -19.01 1.65 9.76
CA ARG A 248 -18.95 1.88 8.31
C ARG A 248 -18.82 0.57 7.53
N ALA A 249 -17.95 -0.35 7.98
CA ALA A 249 -17.77 -1.66 7.36
C ALA A 249 -19.02 -2.56 7.45
N ARG A 250 -19.95 -2.28 8.38
CA ARG A 250 -21.23 -2.99 8.50
C ARG A 250 -22.34 -2.35 7.67
N LYS A 251 -22.20 -1.09 7.25
CA LYS A 251 -23.23 -0.40 6.48
C LYS A 251 -23.36 -1.05 5.11
N VAL A 252 -24.54 -1.62 4.86
CA VAL A 252 -24.90 -2.14 3.54
C VAL A 252 -25.53 -1.00 2.74
N VAL A 253 -25.00 -0.73 1.56
CA VAL A 253 -25.51 0.30 0.64
C VAL A 253 -26.21 -0.40 -0.51
N THR A 254 -27.52 -0.19 -0.63
CA THR A 254 -28.28 -0.65 -1.79
C THR A 254 -27.94 0.21 -3.00
N VAL A 255 -27.53 -0.42 -4.09
CA VAL A 255 -27.21 0.28 -5.34
C VAL A 255 -28.49 0.39 -6.18
N PRO A 256 -28.80 1.55 -6.79
CA PRO A 256 -29.94 1.68 -7.69
C PRO A 256 -29.79 0.75 -8.90
N PRO A 257 -30.89 0.28 -9.52
CA PRO A 257 -30.82 -0.58 -10.70
C PRO A 257 -30.07 0.12 -11.83
N PRO A 258 -29.32 -0.63 -12.67
CA PRO A 258 -28.62 -0.02 -13.80
C PRO A 258 -29.64 0.57 -14.78
N SER A 259 -29.30 1.73 -15.36
CA SER A 259 -30.15 2.44 -16.34
C SER A 259 -30.27 1.68 -17.65
N ASP A 260 -29.28 0.86 -17.96
CA ASP A 260 -29.27 -0.06 -19.09
C ASP A 260 -29.13 -1.50 -18.57
N ARG A 261 -29.99 -2.40 -19.04
CA ARG A 261 -29.94 -3.82 -18.64
C ARG A 261 -28.79 -4.58 -19.29
N THR A 262 -28.22 -4.06 -20.38
CA THR A 262 -27.15 -4.75 -21.12
C THR A 262 -25.75 -4.44 -20.62
N ALA A 263 -25.51 -3.26 -20.05
CA ALA A 263 -24.17 -2.88 -19.56
C ALA A 263 -24.04 -3.04 -18.04
N ALA A 264 -23.26 -4.03 -17.60
CA ALA A 264 -22.89 -4.18 -16.20
C ALA A 264 -22.12 -2.95 -15.70
N THR A 265 -22.73 -2.13 -14.85
CA THR A 265 -22.06 -0.98 -14.25
C THR A 265 -21.09 -1.46 -13.17
N VAL A 266 -19.79 -1.41 -13.46
CA VAL A 266 -18.74 -1.83 -12.52
C VAL A 266 -18.48 -0.75 -11.49
N ARG A 267 -18.49 -1.15 -10.22
CA ARG A 267 -18.03 -0.35 -9.09
C ARG A 267 -16.77 -0.94 -8.51
N VAL A 268 -15.66 -0.22 -8.60
CA VAL A 268 -14.44 -0.56 -7.86
C VAL A 268 -14.66 -0.26 -6.37
N LEU A 269 -14.37 -1.24 -5.52
CA LEU A 269 -14.49 -1.17 -4.06
C LEU A 269 -13.10 -0.99 -3.46
N ASP A 270 -12.82 0.17 -2.87
CA ASP A 270 -11.50 0.49 -2.29
C ASP A 270 -11.02 -0.60 -1.32
N ALA A 271 -9.73 -0.94 -1.40
CA ALA A 271 -9.13 -2.01 -0.60
C ALA A 271 -9.27 -1.77 0.92
N ASP A 272 -9.18 -0.50 1.34
CA ASP A 272 -9.19 -0.09 2.74
C ASP A 272 -10.61 0.22 3.28
N VAL A 273 -11.59 0.34 2.39
CA VAL A 273 -12.99 0.65 2.76
C VAL A 273 -13.87 -0.47 2.22
N PRO A 274 -14.13 -1.53 3.02
CA PRO A 274 -14.96 -2.64 2.58
C PRO A 274 -16.43 -2.22 2.61
N GLU A 275 -16.84 -1.41 1.64
CA GLU A 275 -18.25 -1.17 1.39
C GLU A 275 -18.93 -2.52 1.11
N ARG A 276 -20.04 -2.75 1.80
CA ARG A 276 -20.93 -3.88 1.52
C ARG A 276 -22.05 -3.34 0.64
N LEU A 277 -22.12 -3.83 -0.59
CA LEU A 277 -23.17 -3.44 -1.51
C LEU A 277 -24.26 -4.50 -1.53
N ALA A 278 -25.51 -4.06 -1.60
CA ALA A 278 -26.66 -4.90 -1.88
C ALA A 278 -27.24 -4.54 -3.25
N PRO A 279 -27.69 -5.52 -4.03
CA PRO A 279 -28.35 -5.25 -5.30
C PRO A 279 -29.73 -4.60 -5.07
N ALA A 280 -30.23 -3.92 -6.10
CA ALA A 280 -31.61 -3.45 -6.15
C ALA A 280 -32.59 -4.64 -6.08
N SER A 281 -33.84 -4.35 -5.69
CA SER A 281 -34.90 -5.37 -5.70
C SER A 281 -35.06 -5.99 -7.09
N GLY A 282 -35.08 -7.32 -7.17
CA GLY A 282 -35.15 -8.08 -8.42
C GLY A 282 -33.82 -8.26 -9.15
N TRP A 283 -32.72 -7.74 -8.61
CA TRP A 283 -31.36 -7.89 -9.15
C TRP A 283 -30.49 -8.76 -8.24
N ALA A 284 -29.42 -9.31 -8.79
CA ALA A 284 -28.36 -9.95 -8.04
C ALA A 284 -27.08 -9.11 -8.07
N GLY A 285 -26.20 -9.31 -7.10
CA GLY A 285 -24.86 -8.72 -7.07
C GLY A 285 -23.79 -9.75 -7.43
N LEU A 286 -22.77 -9.34 -8.16
CA LEU A 286 -21.52 -10.07 -8.31
C LEU A 286 -20.38 -9.25 -7.71
N GLY A 287 -19.82 -9.72 -6.60
CA GLY A 287 -18.54 -9.26 -6.09
C GLY A 287 -17.42 -10.03 -6.79
N LEU A 288 -16.61 -9.35 -7.60
CA LEU A 288 -15.50 -9.95 -8.32
C LEU A 288 -14.18 -9.43 -7.76
N HIS A 289 -13.37 -10.33 -7.21
CA HIS A 289 -12.09 -9.99 -6.61
C HIS A 289 -10.96 -10.62 -7.40
N LEU A 290 -10.26 -9.78 -8.17
CA LEU A 290 -9.16 -10.19 -9.02
C LEU A 290 -7.85 -9.74 -8.41
N ARG A 291 -6.90 -10.66 -8.32
CA ARG A 291 -5.55 -10.38 -7.81
C ARG A 291 -4.50 -11.03 -8.65
N PHE A 292 -3.29 -10.48 -8.62
CA PHE A 292 -2.10 -11.22 -8.99
C PHE A 292 -1.09 -11.26 -7.87
N GLU A 293 -0.25 -12.29 -7.90
CA GLU A 293 0.99 -12.40 -7.14
C GLU A 293 2.14 -12.66 -8.10
N LEU A 294 3.25 -11.94 -7.92
CA LEU A 294 4.46 -12.18 -8.69
C LEU A 294 5.25 -13.33 -8.10
N ASP A 295 5.57 -14.33 -8.92
CA ASP A 295 6.40 -15.46 -8.56
C ASP A 295 7.76 -14.99 -8.03
N ALA A 296 8.30 -15.76 -7.10
CA ALA A 296 9.68 -15.57 -6.69
C ALA A 296 10.63 -15.85 -7.86
N HIS A 297 11.69 -15.06 -7.98
CA HIS A 297 12.74 -15.35 -8.94
C HIS A 297 13.54 -16.57 -8.47
N PRO A 298 13.52 -17.68 -9.22
CA PRO A 298 14.44 -18.79 -8.94
C PRO A 298 15.88 -18.34 -9.19
N GLU A 299 16.86 -19.09 -8.68
CA GLU A 299 18.29 -18.74 -8.82
C GLU A 299 18.73 -18.48 -10.28
N PRO A 300 18.30 -19.26 -11.29
CA PRO A 300 18.61 -18.96 -12.69
C PRO A 300 18.06 -17.61 -13.17
N ALA A 301 16.86 -17.22 -12.71
CA ALA A 301 16.26 -15.93 -13.04
C ALA A 301 17.04 -14.77 -12.40
N LEU A 302 17.53 -14.94 -11.17
CA LEU A 302 18.41 -13.97 -10.53
C LEU A 302 19.74 -13.79 -11.27
N ALA A 303 20.33 -14.88 -11.76
CA ALA A 303 21.53 -14.81 -12.58
C ALA A 303 21.25 -14.08 -13.91
N ALA A 304 20.12 -14.34 -14.55
CA ALA A 304 19.70 -13.64 -15.76
C ALA A 304 19.53 -12.13 -15.53
N LEU A 305 18.89 -11.73 -14.41
CA LEU A 305 18.76 -10.32 -14.00
C LEU A 305 20.12 -9.65 -13.72
N ALA A 306 21.12 -10.43 -13.30
CA ALA A 306 22.49 -9.98 -13.07
C ALA A 306 23.39 -10.08 -14.33
N GLY A 307 22.80 -10.10 -15.53
CA GLY A 307 23.54 -10.15 -16.80
C GLY A 307 24.09 -11.54 -17.15
N GLY A 308 23.43 -12.60 -16.70
CA GLY A 308 23.80 -13.99 -16.95
C GLY A 308 24.96 -14.51 -16.09
N ARG A 309 25.40 -13.73 -15.10
CA ARG A 309 26.50 -14.09 -14.19
C ARG A 309 25.96 -14.45 -12.82
N LYS A 310 26.72 -15.25 -12.06
CA LYS A 310 26.43 -15.51 -10.65
C LYS A 310 26.43 -14.17 -9.88
N PRO A 311 25.34 -13.80 -9.19
CA PRO A 311 25.28 -12.53 -8.48
C PRO A 311 26.39 -12.42 -7.43
N ASN A 312 27.11 -11.30 -7.41
CA ASN A 312 28.11 -11.00 -6.39
C ASN A 312 27.46 -10.76 -5.01
N LEU A 313 28.25 -10.61 -3.94
CA LEU A 313 27.74 -10.47 -2.57
C LEU A 313 26.73 -9.31 -2.41
N MET A 314 27.02 -8.16 -3.04
CA MET A 314 26.14 -6.99 -2.98
C MET A 314 24.84 -7.20 -3.76
N GLN A 315 24.93 -7.78 -4.96
CA GLN A 315 23.77 -8.14 -5.79
C GLN A 315 22.88 -9.18 -5.08
N ARG A 316 23.46 -10.20 -4.44
CA ARG A 316 22.71 -11.17 -3.63
C ARG A 316 21.98 -10.50 -2.48
N TRP A 317 22.66 -9.61 -1.76
CA TRP A 317 22.05 -8.89 -0.66
C TRP A 317 20.90 -7.98 -1.12
N ARG A 318 21.02 -7.32 -2.28
CA ARG A 318 19.93 -6.57 -2.91
C ARG A 318 18.78 -7.48 -3.35
N ALA A 319 19.08 -8.62 -3.96
CA ALA A 319 18.08 -9.60 -4.36
C ALA A 319 17.23 -10.06 -3.18
N ILE A 320 17.87 -10.32 -2.04
CA ILE A 320 17.19 -10.69 -0.80
C ILE A 320 16.32 -9.56 -0.24
N ARG A 321 16.76 -8.30 -0.35
CA ARG A 321 16.08 -7.15 0.26
C ARG A 321 14.97 -6.55 -0.61
N ILE A 322 15.20 -6.44 -1.91
CA ILE A 322 14.34 -5.71 -2.86
C ILE A 322 13.67 -6.68 -3.84
N GLY A 323 14.15 -7.92 -3.92
CA GLY A 323 13.78 -8.85 -4.97
C GLY A 323 14.74 -8.94 -6.12
N GLU A 324 15.66 -8.00 -6.25
CA GLU A 324 16.46 -7.84 -7.46
C GLU A 324 17.92 -7.52 -7.22
N PRO A 325 18.83 -8.08 -8.04
CA PRO A 325 20.25 -7.80 -7.92
C PRO A 325 20.60 -6.38 -8.40
N GLU A 326 19.92 -5.92 -9.45
CA GLU A 326 20.16 -4.66 -10.17
C GLU A 326 18.84 -4.10 -10.69
N PRO A 327 18.71 -2.77 -10.88
CA PRO A 327 17.50 -2.19 -11.44
C PRO A 327 17.39 -2.58 -12.92
N PRO A 328 16.24 -3.09 -13.39
CA PRO A 328 16.04 -3.36 -14.80
C PRO A 328 15.93 -2.05 -15.60
N ALA A 329 16.13 -2.12 -16.91
CA ALA A 329 15.94 -0.97 -17.80
C ALA A 329 14.48 -0.48 -17.83
N CYS A 330 13.52 -1.41 -17.71
CA CYS A 330 12.13 -1.12 -17.48
C CYS A 330 11.53 -2.16 -16.54
N ARG A 331 10.62 -1.74 -15.67
CA ARG A 331 10.00 -2.61 -14.70
C ARG A 331 8.86 -3.39 -15.34
N PRO A 332 8.71 -4.71 -15.11
CA PRO A 332 7.51 -5.42 -15.52
C PRO A 332 6.28 -4.78 -14.88
N TRP A 333 5.25 -4.51 -15.67
CA TRP A 333 3.93 -4.15 -15.18
C TRP A 333 2.93 -5.20 -15.66
N ILE A 334 1.88 -5.41 -14.88
CA ILE A 334 0.84 -6.37 -15.22
C ILE A 334 -0.38 -5.58 -15.69
N PRO A 335 -0.79 -5.71 -16.96
CA PRO A 335 -1.99 -5.05 -17.46
C PRO A 335 -3.24 -5.50 -16.72
N PRO A 336 -4.31 -4.68 -16.71
CA PRO A 336 -5.61 -5.11 -16.20
C PRO A 336 -6.02 -6.45 -16.82
N PRO A 337 -6.66 -7.33 -16.05
CA PRO A 337 -7.18 -8.56 -16.61
C PRO A 337 -8.33 -8.23 -17.57
N GLU A 338 -8.40 -8.96 -18.67
CA GLU A 338 -9.58 -8.91 -19.54
C GLU A 338 -10.67 -9.73 -18.88
N VAL A 339 -11.84 -9.13 -18.69
CA VAL A 339 -13.01 -9.81 -18.11
C VAL A 339 -14.13 -9.77 -19.12
N LEU A 340 -14.68 -10.93 -19.43
CA LEU A 340 -15.92 -11.08 -20.19
C LEU A 340 -16.98 -11.68 -19.27
N LEU A 341 -18.16 -11.08 -19.27
CA LEU A 341 -19.34 -11.59 -18.56
C LEU A 341 -20.44 -11.81 -19.58
N ASP A 342 -20.87 -13.05 -19.74
CA ASP A 342 -21.84 -13.48 -20.76
C ASP A 342 -21.40 -13.10 -22.18
N GLY A 343 -20.08 -13.08 -22.41
CA GLY A 343 -19.46 -12.68 -23.67
C GLY A 343 -19.18 -11.17 -23.79
N GLU A 344 -19.73 -10.34 -22.91
CA GLU A 344 -19.57 -8.89 -22.97
C GLU A 344 -18.37 -8.40 -22.15
N PRO A 345 -17.55 -7.46 -22.67
CA PRO A 345 -16.40 -6.94 -21.96
C PRO A 345 -16.81 -6.11 -20.74
N VAL A 346 -16.17 -6.40 -19.62
CA VAL A 346 -16.35 -5.69 -18.35
C VAL A 346 -15.10 -4.86 -18.06
N PRO A 347 -15.21 -3.55 -17.81
CA PRO A 347 -14.06 -2.72 -17.43
C PRO A 347 -13.53 -3.20 -16.08
N ALA A 348 -12.44 -3.94 -16.13
CA ALA A 348 -11.87 -4.63 -14.98
C ALA A 348 -10.47 -4.14 -14.63
N SER A 349 -10.08 -4.37 -13.39
CA SER A 349 -8.73 -4.14 -12.91
C SER A 349 -8.40 -5.15 -11.81
N TRP A 350 -7.14 -5.20 -11.39
CA TRP A 350 -6.66 -6.07 -10.32
C TRP A 350 -7.11 -5.59 -8.93
N THR A 351 -8.42 -5.51 -8.75
CA THR A 351 -9.07 -4.87 -7.61
C THR A 351 -10.25 -5.70 -7.14
N ARG A 352 -10.92 -5.24 -6.09
CA ARG A 352 -12.25 -5.72 -5.74
C ARG A 352 -13.27 -4.87 -6.49
N MET A 353 -14.14 -5.53 -7.23
CA MET A 353 -15.18 -4.92 -8.03
C MET A 353 -16.53 -5.48 -7.61
N TRP A 354 -17.58 -4.73 -7.89
CA TRP A 354 -18.94 -5.16 -7.69
C TRP A 354 -19.80 -4.66 -8.84
N MET A 355 -20.74 -5.49 -9.30
CA MET A 355 -21.67 -5.16 -10.38
C MET A 355 -23.04 -5.80 -10.12
N GLN A 356 -24.09 -5.21 -10.69
CA GLN A 356 -25.44 -5.79 -10.65
C GLN A 356 -25.70 -6.62 -11.90
N LEU A 357 -26.30 -7.80 -11.70
CA LEU A 357 -26.64 -8.74 -12.74
C LEU A 357 -28.13 -9.11 -12.65
N ALA A 358 -28.72 -9.43 -13.81
CA ALA A 358 -30.02 -10.09 -13.82
C ALA A 358 -29.88 -11.46 -13.11
N PRO A 359 -30.86 -11.90 -12.30
CA PRO A 359 -30.84 -13.25 -11.73
C PRO A 359 -30.85 -14.31 -12.85
N GLY A 360 -29.98 -15.32 -12.77
CA GLY A 360 -29.89 -16.34 -13.81
C GLY A 360 -28.55 -17.07 -13.84
N GLU A 361 -28.34 -17.82 -14.92
CA GLU A 361 -27.05 -18.45 -15.22
C GLU A 361 -26.16 -17.46 -15.98
N HIS A 362 -24.89 -17.42 -15.63
CA HIS A 362 -23.89 -16.56 -16.24
C HIS A 362 -22.59 -17.31 -16.53
N GLU A 363 -21.82 -16.81 -17.51
CA GLU A 363 -20.47 -17.24 -17.82
C GLU A 363 -19.49 -16.09 -17.62
N LEU A 364 -18.52 -16.29 -16.73
CA LEU A 364 -17.39 -15.39 -16.52
C LEU A 364 -16.14 -15.97 -17.18
N VAL A 365 -15.47 -15.17 -18.00
CA VAL A 365 -14.13 -15.44 -18.52
C VAL A 365 -13.19 -14.36 -18.02
N VAL A 366 -12.07 -14.76 -17.43
CA VAL A 366 -11.02 -13.85 -16.94
C VAL A 366 -9.69 -14.23 -17.58
N ARG A 367 -8.99 -13.28 -18.18
CA ARG A 367 -7.69 -13.49 -18.83
C ARG A 367 -6.63 -12.54 -18.30
N VAL A 368 -5.42 -13.07 -18.11
CA VAL A 368 -4.23 -12.24 -17.90
C VAL A 368 -3.69 -11.83 -19.27
N ALA A 369 -3.66 -10.54 -19.56
CA ALA A 369 -3.06 -10.02 -20.78
C ALA A 369 -1.54 -9.85 -20.65
N ALA A 370 -0.81 -10.03 -21.75
CA ALA A 370 0.60 -9.69 -21.81
C ALA A 370 0.78 -8.15 -21.90
N PRO A 371 1.79 -7.55 -21.26
CA PRO A 371 2.07 -6.11 -21.37
C PRO A 371 2.59 -5.76 -22.77
N PRO A 372 1.77 -5.19 -23.68
CA PRO A 372 2.07 -5.19 -25.11
C PRO A 372 3.37 -4.48 -25.47
N SER A 373 3.70 -3.40 -24.76
CA SER A 373 4.93 -2.63 -24.93
C SER A 373 6.21 -3.34 -24.46
N GLN A 374 6.08 -4.38 -23.64
CA GLN A 374 7.22 -5.11 -23.06
C GLN A 374 7.38 -6.52 -23.66
N ILE A 375 6.58 -6.89 -24.65
CA ILE A 375 6.71 -8.14 -25.39
C ILE A 375 7.33 -7.87 -26.75
N ASP A 376 8.37 -8.64 -27.10
CA ASP A 376 8.89 -8.69 -28.47
C ASP A 376 9.17 -10.13 -28.90
N ALA A 377 9.72 -10.31 -30.11
CA ALA A 377 10.04 -11.63 -30.67
C ALA A 377 11.05 -12.45 -29.84
N ARG A 378 11.74 -11.84 -28.87
CA ARG A 378 12.70 -12.51 -27.98
C ARG A 378 12.12 -12.75 -26.58
N THR A 379 10.89 -12.34 -26.31
CA THR A 379 10.22 -12.60 -25.04
C THR A 379 9.64 -14.00 -25.04
N MET A 380 10.02 -14.81 -24.06
CA MET A 380 9.38 -16.11 -23.85
C MET A 380 8.00 -15.91 -23.22
N LEU A 381 6.94 -16.31 -23.92
CA LEU A 381 5.56 -16.10 -23.47
C LEU A 381 4.87 -17.44 -23.23
N ASP A 382 4.36 -17.64 -22.02
CA ASP A 382 3.53 -18.80 -21.63
C ASP A 382 2.24 -18.32 -20.97
N LEU A 383 1.19 -18.18 -21.77
CA LEU A 383 -0.16 -17.79 -21.33
C LEU A 383 -1.17 -18.93 -21.49
N SER A 384 -0.69 -20.17 -21.55
CA SER A 384 -1.54 -21.35 -21.77
C SER A 384 -2.56 -21.57 -20.65
N GLU A 385 -2.22 -21.17 -19.42
CA GLU A 385 -3.07 -21.24 -18.21
C GLU A 385 -3.58 -19.86 -17.76
N ALA A 386 -3.42 -18.83 -18.60
CA ALA A 386 -3.76 -17.44 -18.29
C ALA A 386 -5.25 -17.11 -18.44
N GLU A 387 -6.09 -18.08 -18.85
CA GLU A 387 -7.54 -17.94 -18.99
C GLU A 387 -8.27 -18.81 -17.95
N LEU A 388 -9.21 -18.20 -17.24
CA LEU A 388 -10.13 -18.86 -16.33
C LEU A 388 -11.55 -18.72 -16.87
N ARG A 389 -12.29 -19.84 -16.95
CA ARG A 389 -13.73 -19.85 -17.25
C ARG A 389 -14.53 -20.37 -16.07
N ARG A 390 -15.60 -19.65 -15.70
CA ARG A 390 -16.48 -20.03 -14.60
C ARG A 390 -17.93 -19.78 -14.96
N ARG A 391 -18.74 -20.84 -14.91
CA ARG A 391 -20.20 -20.72 -14.91
C ARG A 391 -20.71 -20.61 -13.48
N PHE A 392 -21.72 -19.77 -13.27
CA PHE A 392 -22.34 -19.58 -11.97
C PHE A 392 -23.79 -19.10 -12.13
N ARG A 393 -24.59 -19.33 -11.09
CA ARG A 393 -25.95 -18.85 -11.00
C ARG A 393 -26.07 -17.76 -9.96
N THR A 394 -26.89 -16.76 -10.23
CA THR A 394 -27.21 -15.68 -9.30
C THR A 394 -28.70 -15.70 -8.94
N THR A 395 -29.02 -15.29 -7.70
CA THR A 395 -30.39 -15.19 -7.18
C THR A 395 -30.71 -13.73 -6.88
N ALA A 396 -31.96 -13.31 -7.13
CA ALA A 396 -32.42 -11.97 -6.79
C ALA A 396 -32.23 -11.68 -5.29
N GLY A 397 -31.68 -10.50 -4.97
CA GLY A 397 -31.39 -10.06 -3.60
C GLY A 397 -30.07 -10.56 -3.04
N GLU A 398 -29.41 -11.53 -3.68
CA GLU A 398 -28.14 -12.10 -3.20
C GLU A 398 -26.93 -11.43 -3.87
N THR A 399 -25.79 -11.45 -3.19
CA THR A 399 -24.49 -11.11 -3.80
C THR A 399 -23.60 -12.35 -3.78
N LEU A 400 -23.20 -12.82 -4.96
CA LEU A 400 -22.19 -13.86 -5.11
C LEU A 400 -20.80 -13.23 -5.11
N ASP A 401 -19.92 -13.69 -4.21
CA ASP A 401 -18.52 -13.25 -4.17
C ASP A 401 -17.62 -14.30 -4.84
N LEU A 402 -16.96 -13.92 -5.93
CA LEU A 402 -15.93 -14.71 -6.62
C LEU A 402 -14.54 -14.11 -6.37
N ARG A 403 -13.57 -14.96 -6.08
CA ARG A 403 -12.19 -14.56 -5.77
C ARG A 403 -11.23 -15.39 -6.60
N PHE A 404 -10.38 -14.72 -7.36
CA PHE A 404 -9.39 -15.36 -8.23
C PHE A 404 -8.03 -14.69 -8.05
N THR A 405 -6.99 -15.50 -8.02
CA THR A 405 -5.61 -15.01 -7.93
C THR A 405 -4.80 -15.61 -9.07
N ALA A 406 -4.13 -14.75 -9.84
CA ALA A 406 -3.18 -15.17 -10.86
C ALA A 406 -1.77 -15.22 -10.26
N ASP A 407 -1.08 -16.35 -10.40
CA ASP A 407 0.37 -16.43 -10.19
C ASP A 407 1.06 -16.00 -11.48
N ILE A 408 1.90 -14.96 -11.42
CA ILE A 408 2.56 -14.38 -12.59
C ILE A 408 4.07 -14.38 -12.41
N ALA A 409 4.79 -15.05 -13.31
CA ALA A 409 6.24 -14.90 -13.42
C ALA A 409 6.55 -13.88 -14.52
N ALA A 410 6.97 -12.68 -14.14
CA ALA A 410 7.42 -11.65 -15.08
C ALA A 410 8.90 -11.34 -14.85
N LEU A 411 9.75 -11.76 -15.80
CA LEU A 411 11.20 -11.60 -15.73
C LEU A 411 11.63 -10.45 -16.63
N ALA A 412 12.12 -9.36 -16.03
CA ALA A 412 12.71 -8.27 -16.79
C ALA A 412 13.99 -8.73 -17.52
N ALA A 413 14.22 -8.23 -18.72
CA ALA A 413 15.54 -8.36 -19.33
C ALA A 413 16.53 -7.39 -18.66
N HIS A 414 17.78 -7.82 -18.55
CA HIS A 414 18.82 -7.03 -17.88
C HIS A 414 19.15 -5.72 -18.61
N ASN A 415 19.17 -5.73 -19.94
CA ASN A 415 19.73 -4.66 -20.77
C ASN A 415 18.76 -4.04 -21.77
N ARG A 416 17.45 -4.31 -21.65
CA ARG A 416 16.42 -3.80 -22.55
C ARG A 416 15.10 -3.63 -21.80
N PRO A 417 14.19 -2.76 -22.28
CA PRO A 417 12.92 -2.51 -21.60
C PRO A 417 11.92 -3.68 -21.71
N GLN A 418 12.10 -4.59 -22.68
CA GLN A 418 11.25 -5.77 -22.85
C GLN A 418 11.52 -6.85 -21.79
N LEU A 419 10.55 -7.73 -21.60
CA LEU A 419 10.64 -8.87 -20.71
C LEU A 419 11.45 -9.99 -21.36
N ALA A 420 12.26 -10.68 -20.55
CA ALA A 420 12.90 -11.91 -20.94
C ALA A 420 11.89 -13.07 -21.00
N ALA A 421 10.99 -13.14 -20.00
CA ALA A 421 9.95 -14.15 -19.95
C ALA A 421 8.72 -13.64 -19.20
N VAL A 422 7.54 -14.12 -19.62
CA VAL A 422 6.25 -13.93 -18.94
C VAL A 422 5.50 -15.25 -18.92
N ARG A 423 5.04 -15.65 -17.73
CA ARG A 423 4.10 -16.75 -17.53
C ARG A 423 2.99 -16.32 -16.60
N ALA A 424 1.75 -16.73 -16.87
CA ALA A 424 0.62 -16.51 -15.98
C ALA A 424 -0.25 -17.76 -15.86
N ARG A 425 -0.73 -18.02 -14.64
CA ARG A 425 -1.70 -19.09 -14.35
C ARG A 425 -2.72 -18.64 -13.30
N TRP A 426 -3.96 -19.08 -13.42
CA TRP A 426 -4.98 -18.85 -12.39
C TRP A 426 -4.96 -19.94 -11.31
N ARG A 427 -5.28 -19.55 -10.07
CA ARG A 427 -5.48 -20.44 -8.92
C ARG A 427 -6.84 -20.23 -8.28
#